data_AF-A0AAQ4D1N4-F1
#
_entry.id   AF-A0AAQ4D1N4-F1
#
_cell.length_a   1.000
_cell.length_b   1.000
_cell.length_c   1.000
_cell.angle_alpha   90.00
_cell.angle_beta   90.00
_cell.angle_gamma   90.00
#
_symmetry.space_group_name_H-M   'P 1'
#
loop_
_entity.id
_entity.type
_entity.pdbx_description
1 polymer ?
#
loop_
_entity_poly.entity_id
_entity_poly.type
_entity_poly.pdbx_seq_one_letter_code
_entity_poly.pdbx_strand_id
1 'polypeptide(L)'
;MHYEDIKAHTKSQVLKLAAFLGEEYHRRLVKEPELLYRVLRLSSIIYMKDKTASMIKAFTAKPLGSDEKSCPGIRDYVQNLLKYPRNTSAMRKGLLGDWRNHFTGDMNARIEKNIFVKLSGTEFLDLWKSYGIL
;
A
#
# COMPACT_ATOMS: atom_id res chain seq x y z
N MET A 1 7.58 4.93 9.63
CA MET A 1 6.92 3.61 9.45
C MET A 1 7.28 3.14 8.06
N HIS A 2 7.83 1.94 7.92
CA HIS A 2 8.23 1.39 6.63
C HIS A 2 7.25 0.33 6.17
N TYR A 3 7.13 0.13 4.86
CA TYR A 3 6.20 -0.87 4.32
C TYR A 3 6.62 -2.30 4.73
N GLU A 4 7.92 -2.52 4.83
CA GLU A 4 8.57 -3.72 5.31
C GLU A 4 8.12 -4.05 6.73
N ASP A 5 8.14 -3.08 7.65
CA ASP A 5 7.63 -3.23 9.01
C ASP A 5 6.14 -3.53 9.06
N ILE A 6 5.35 -2.84 8.23
CA ILE A 6 3.90 -3.06 8.13
C ILE A 6 3.62 -4.50 7.70
N LYS A 7 4.43 -5.05 6.80
CA LYS A 7 4.26 -6.41 6.29
C LYS A 7 4.77 -7.48 7.25
N ALA A 8 5.89 -7.24 7.92
CA ALA A 8 6.46 -8.17 8.90
C ALA A 8 5.69 -8.16 10.23
N HIS A 9 5.19 -6.99 10.65
CA HIS A 9 4.65 -6.75 11.98
C HIS A 9 3.32 -5.98 11.95
N THR A 10 2.39 -6.37 11.07
CA THR A 10 1.12 -5.66 10.84
C THR A 10 0.37 -5.30 12.12
N LYS A 11 0.25 -6.24 13.07
CA LYS A 11 -0.49 -6.02 14.33
C LYS A 11 0.14 -4.88 15.16
N SER A 12 1.45 -4.88 15.35
CA SER A 12 2.11 -3.84 16.14
C SER A 12 2.07 -2.49 15.44
N GLN A 13 2.19 -2.46 14.10
CA GLN A 13 2.06 -1.22 13.33
C GLN A 13 0.64 -0.64 13.40
N VAL A 14 -0.40 -1.47 13.35
CA VAL A 14 -1.80 -1.02 13.55
C VAL A 14 -2.00 -0.45 14.94
N LEU A 15 -1.48 -1.10 15.98
CA LEU A 15 -1.55 -0.59 17.35
C LEU A 15 -0.79 0.72 17.52
N LYS A 16 0.39 0.85 16.90
CA LYS A 16 1.18 2.08 16.88
C LYS A 16 0.44 3.23 16.19
N LEU A 17 -0.23 2.97 15.07
CA LEU A 17 -1.08 3.95 14.39
C LEU A 17 -2.29 4.34 15.25
N ALA A 18 -2.92 3.37 15.91
CA ALA A 18 -4.03 3.66 16.81
C ALA A 18 -3.59 4.58 17.96
N ALA A 19 -2.43 4.29 18.59
CA ALA A 19 -1.88 5.14 19.64
C ALA A 19 -1.55 6.56 19.14
N PHE A 20 -0.97 6.66 17.93
CA PHE A 20 -0.70 7.95 17.29
C PHE A 20 -1.98 8.78 17.05
N LEU A 21 -3.09 8.13 16.69
CA LEU A 21 -4.38 8.80 16.50
C LEU A 21 -5.08 9.15 17.82
N GLY A 22 -4.80 8.40 18.89
CA GLY A 22 -5.38 8.60 20.21
C GLY A 22 -5.25 7.35 21.10
N GLU A 23 -4.85 7.55 22.36
CA GLU A 23 -4.64 6.45 23.31
C GLU A 23 -5.91 5.64 23.61
N GLU A 24 -7.09 6.24 23.48
CA GLU A 24 -8.37 5.54 23.53
C GLU A 24 -8.52 4.50 22.42
N TYR A 25 -8.04 4.77 21.20
CA TYR A 25 -8.11 3.81 20.09
C TYR A 25 -7.18 2.64 20.33
N HIS A 26 -5.94 2.91 20.77
CA HIS A 26 -5.00 1.86 21.15
C HIS A 26 -5.57 0.97 22.26
N ARG A 27 -6.03 1.57 23.37
CA ARG A 27 -6.64 0.84 24.49
C ARG A 27 -7.83 0.00 24.03
N ARG A 28 -8.68 0.54 23.16
CA ARG A 28 -9.84 -0.16 22.61
C ARG A 28 -9.42 -1.39 21.79
N LEU A 29 -8.45 -1.24 20.89
CA LEU A 29 -7.96 -2.36 20.08
C LEU A 29 -7.24 -3.44 20.90
N VAL A 30 -6.59 -3.06 22.00
CA VAL A 30 -5.97 -4.02 22.94
C VAL A 30 -7.03 -4.78 23.73
N LYS A 31 -8.09 -4.10 24.18
CA LYS A 31 -9.18 -4.69 24.99
C LYS A 31 -10.19 -5.50 24.19
N GLU A 32 -10.37 -5.20 22.91
CA GLU A 32 -11.33 -5.85 22.01
C GLU A 32 -10.60 -6.60 20.87
N PRO A 33 -10.13 -7.85 21.09
CA PRO A 33 -9.39 -8.62 20.08
C PRO A 33 -10.13 -8.80 18.75
N GLU A 34 -11.45 -8.95 18.79
CA GLU A 34 -12.30 -9.07 17.59
C GLU A 34 -12.29 -7.79 16.74
N LEU A 35 -12.25 -6.62 17.38
CA LEU A 35 -12.15 -5.35 16.67
C LEU A 35 -10.79 -5.23 15.98
N LEU A 36 -9.71 -5.59 16.67
CA LEU A 36 -8.37 -5.62 16.09
C LEU A 36 -8.28 -6.62 14.93
N TYR A 37 -8.84 -7.82 15.09
CA TYR A 37 -8.90 -8.81 14.01
C TYR A 37 -9.68 -8.27 12.80
N ARG A 38 -10.81 -7.60 13.03
CA ARG A 38 -11.59 -6.97 11.97
C ARG A 38 -10.80 -5.89 11.24
N VAL A 39 -10.06 -5.03 11.95
CA VAL A 39 -9.18 -4.03 11.34
C VAL A 39 -8.13 -4.71 10.45
N LEU A 40 -7.38 -5.67 11.00
CA LEU A 40 -6.33 -6.40 10.27
C LEU A 40 -6.86 -7.11 9.02
N ARG A 41 -8.03 -7.75 9.13
CA ARG A 41 -8.68 -8.45 8.02
C ARG A 41 -9.11 -7.48 6.93
N LEU A 42 -9.81 -6.39 7.30
CA LEU A 42 -10.34 -5.42 6.34
C LEU A 42 -9.23 -4.59 5.68
N SER A 43 -8.08 -4.39 6.34
CA SER A 43 -6.91 -3.74 5.77
C SER A 43 -5.96 -4.71 5.03
N SER A 44 -6.27 -6.01 4.97
CA SER A 44 -5.40 -6.99 4.32
C SER A 44 -5.43 -6.85 2.79
N ILE A 45 -4.32 -7.16 2.14
CA ILE A 45 -4.22 -7.10 0.67
C ILE A 45 -5.19 -8.05 -0.01
N ILE A 46 -5.45 -9.22 0.60
CA ILE A 46 -6.41 -10.20 0.06
C ILE A 46 -7.81 -9.60 0.05
N TYR A 47 -8.25 -9.04 1.20
CA TYR A 47 -9.56 -8.41 1.31
C TYR A 47 -9.69 -7.18 0.39
N MET A 48 -8.68 -6.31 0.37
CA MET A 48 -8.69 -5.13 -0.49
C MET A 48 -8.72 -5.53 -1.97
N LYS A 49 -7.96 -6.55 -2.39
CA LYS A 49 -7.96 -7.01 -3.79
C LYS A 49 -9.33 -7.52 -4.23
N ASP A 50 -10.00 -8.30 -3.37
CA ASP A 50 -11.38 -8.76 -3.61
C ASP A 50 -12.35 -7.57 -3.75
N LYS A 51 -12.33 -6.64 -2.79
CA LYS A 51 -13.29 -5.52 -2.77
C LYS A 51 -13.01 -4.45 -3.81
N THR A 52 -11.76 -4.13 -4.10
CA THR A 52 -11.40 -3.13 -5.11
C THR A 52 -11.87 -3.55 -6.50
N ALA A 53 -11.79 -4.84 -6.86
CA ALA A 53 -12.31 -5.32 -8.14
C ALA A 53 -13.82 -5.07 -8.27
N SER A 54 -14.57 -5.40 -7.22
CA SER A 54 -16.02 -5.13 -7.17
C SER A 54 -16.34 -3.64 -7.18
N MET A 55 -15.57 -2.82 -6.46
CA MET A 55 -15.77 -1.37 -6.38
C MET A 55 -15.48 -0.70 -7.73
N ILE A 56 -14.39 -1.07 -8.42
CA ILE A 56 -14.09 -0.56 -9.77
C ILE A 56 -15.21 -0.94 -10.73
N LYS A 57 -15.68 -2.20 -10.71
CA LYS A 57 -16.80 -2.63 -11.56
C LYS A 57 -18.07 -1.82 -11.31
N ALA A 58 -18.42 -1.60 -10.03
CA ALA A 58 -19.58 -0.78 -9.66
C ALA A 58 -19.40 0.69 -10.09
N PHE A 59 -18.20 1.23 -9.90
CA PHE A 59 -17.84 2.59 -10.28
C PHE A 59 -17.87 2.80 -11.80
N THR A 60 -17.44 1.83 -12.62
CA THR A 60 -17.56 1.92 -14.09
C THR A 60 -18.99 1.73 -14.58
N ALA A 61 -19.81 0.94 -13.90
CA ALA A 61 -21.21 0.69 -14.29
C ALA A 61 -22.13 1.89 -14.00
N LYS A 62 -21.82 2.67 -12.96
CA LYS A 62 -22.50 3.92 -12.64
C LYS A 62 -21.45 4.99 -12.26
N PRO A 63 -20.79 5.59 -13.26
CA PRO A 63 -19.67 6.49 -13.00
C PRO A 63 -20.09 7.72 -12.19
N LEU A 64 -19.41 7.93 -11.06
CA LEU A 64 -19.34 9.24 -10.42
C LEU A 64 -18.68 10.19 -11.44
N GLY A 65 -19.46 11.08 -12.04
CA GLY A 65 -18.99 11.90 -13.16
C GLY A 65 -19.97 12.07 -14.31
N SER A 66 -21.13 11.38 -14.31
CA SER A 66 -22.25 11.76 -15.18
C SER A 66 -22.92 13.06 -14.76
N ASP A 67 -22.63 13.53 -13.54
CA ASP A 67 -23.09 14.79 -12.99
C ASP A 67 -22.00 15.86 -13.17
N GLU A 68 -22.37 16.99 -13.79
CA GLU A 68 -21.48 18.07 -14.24
C GLU A 68 -20.66 18.68 -13.08
N LYS A 69 -21.12 18.49 -11.84
CA LYS A 69 -20.51 18.95 -10.59
C LYS A 69 -19.33 18.10 -10.08
N SER A 70 -19.01 16.99 -10.74
CA SER A 70 -17.90 16.13 -10.29
C SER A 70 -16.54 16.76 -10.56
N CYS A 71 -15.59 16.62 -9.62
CA CYS A 71 -14.22 17.14 -9.74
C CYS A 71 -13.52 16.64 -11.03
N PRO A 72 -12.78 17.50 -11.75
CA PRO A 72 -12.12 17.14 -13.01
C PRO A 72 -11.26 15.86 -12.92
N GLY A 73 -10.48 15.69 -11.86
CA GLY A 73 -9.60 14.52 -11.71
C GLY A 73 -10.36 13.19 -11.61
N ILE A 74 -11.56 13.19 -11.02
CA ILE A 74 -12.41 11.99 -10.98
C ILE A 74 -12.95 11.67 -12.38
N ARG A 75 -13.36 12.71 -13.10
CA ARG A 75 -13.88 12.59 -14.47
C ARG A 75 -12.82 12.03 -15.41
N ASP A 76 -11.60 12.57 -15.36
CA ASP A 76 -10.47 12.12 -16.18
C ASP A 76 -10.07 10.68 -15.84
N TYR A 77 -10.07 10.32 -14.56
CA TYR A 77 -9.81 8.96 -14.11
C TYR A 77 -10.85 7.96 -14.65
N VAL A 78 -12.15 8.29 -14.55
CA VAL A 78 -13.25 7.49 -15.10
C VAL A 78 -13.10 7.32 -16.61
N GLN A 79 -12.91 8.43 -17.35
CA GLN A 79 -12.78 8.38 -18.80
C GLN A 79 -11.60 7.52 -19.23
N ASN A 80 -10.44 7.64 -18.55
CA ASN A 80 -9.28 6.81 -18.83
C ASN A 80 -9.53 5.33 -18.52
N LEU A 81 -10.22 5.01 -17.43
CA LEU A 81 -10.58 3.62 -17.11
C LEU A 81 -11.52 3.00 -18.15
N LEU A 82 -12.50 3.76 -18.65
CA LEU A 82 -13.43 3.29 -19.69
C LEU A 82 -12.72 3.13 -21.03
N LYS A 83 -11.82 4.05 -21.39
CA LYS A 83 -11.05 4.00 -22.64
C LYS A 83 -10.00 2.88 -22.65
N TYR A 84 -9.39 2.61 -21.50
CA TYR A 84 -8.34 1.61 -21.32
C TYR A 84 -8.72 0.65 -20.19
N PRO A 85 -9.66 -0.28 -20.42
CA PRO A 85 -10.07 -1.23 -19.40
C PRO A 85 -8.87 -2.07 -18.97
N ARG A 86 -8.44 -1.90 -17.72
CA ARG A 86 -7.33 -2.66 -17.17
C ARG A 86 -7.86 -3.97 -16.59
N ASN A 87 -7.23 -5.07 -17.00
CA ASN A 87 -7.41 -6.37 -16.34
C ASN A 87 -6.64 -6.46 -15.00
N THR A 88 -5.92 -5.39 -14.62
CA THR A 88 -5.05 -5.36 -13.46
C THR A 88 -5.67 -4.58 -12.31
N SER A 89 -5.73 -5.21 -11.14
CA SER A 89 -6.20 -4.56 -9.91
C SER A 89 -5.16 -3.54 -9.41
N ALA A 90 -5.64 -2.43 -8.82
CA ALA A 90 -4.79 -1.50 -8.07
C ALA A 90 -4.02 -2.22 -6.94
N MET A 91 -4.59 -3.32 -6.41
CA MET A 91 -3.94 -4.23 -5.47
C MET A 91 -3.33 -5.42 -6.24
N ARG A 92 -2.01 -5.42 -6.44
CA ARG A 92 -1.31 -6.41 -7.27
C ARG A 92 -0.88 -7.69 -6.52
N LYS A 93 0.34 -7.67 -5.96
CA LYS A 93 0.98 -8.82 -5.27
C LYS A 93 1.14 -8.60 -3.77
N GLY A 94 1.55 -7.39 -3.35
CA GLY A 94 1.76 -7.11 -1.93
C GLY A 94 2.90 -7.89 -1.29
N LEU A 95 3.97 -8.12 -2.06
CA LEU A 95 5.15 -8.88 -1.63
C LEU A 95 6.35 -7.94 -1.48
N LEU A 96 7.20 -8.21 -0.49
CA LEU A 96 8.49 -7.56 -0.35
C LEU A 96 9.49 -8.19 -1.31
N GLY A 97 10.43 -7.39 -1.82
CA GLY A 97 11.53 -7.88 -2.67
C GLY A 97 11.14 -8.37 -4.07
N ASP A 98 9.88 -8.23 -4.52
CA ASP A 98 9.46 -8.72 -5.86
C ASP A 98 10.26 -8.07 -7.01
N TRP A 99 10.90 -6.91 -6.77
CA TRP A 99 11.76 -6.25 -7.74
C TRP A 99 12.94 -7.14 -8.21
N ARG A 100 13.42 -8.05 -7.35
CA ARG A 100 14.50 -9.00 -7.69
C ARG A 100 14.13 -9.93 -8.85
N ASN A 101 12.84 -10.16 -9.07
CA ASN A 101 12.35 -10.96 -10.19
C ASN A 101 12.25 -10.18 -11.52
N HIS A 102 12.46 -8.86 -11.51
CA HIS A 102 12.31 -8.00 -12.69
C HIS A 102 13.60 -7.28 -13.07
N PHE A 103 14.55 -7.17 -12.14
CA PHE A 103 15.78 -6.41 -12.33
C PHE A 103 16.88 -7.31 -12.87
N THR A 104 17.58 -6.85 -13.92
CA THR A 104 18.87 -7.42 -14.30
C THR A 104 19.94 -7.02 -13.28
N GLY A 105 21.10 -7.70 -13.31
CA GLY A 105 22.23 -7.34 -12.46
C GLY A 105 22.65 -5.87 -12.58
N ASP A 106 22.75 -5.36 -13.82
CA ASP A 106 23.12 -3.97 -14.09
C ASP A 106 22.09 -2.97 -13.55
N MET A 107 20.80 -3.27 -13.70
CA MET A 107 19.73 -2.44 -13.15
C MET A 107 19.81 -2.38 -11.63
N ASN A 108 20.10 -3.52 -11.00
CA ASN A 108 20.24 -3.57 -9.55
C ASN A 108 21.46 -2.77 -9.08
N ALA A 109 22.63 -3.01 -9.67
CA ALA A 109 23.87 -2.29 -9.34
C ALA A 109 23.71 -0.77 -9.49
N ARG A 110 22.98 -0.31 -10.50
CA ARG A 110 22.69 1.12 -10.70
C ARG A 110 21.80 1.69 -9.59
N ILE A 111 20.78 0.96 -9.14
CA ILE A 111 19.94 1.39 -8.03
C ILE A 111 20.73 1.38 -6.72
N GLU A 112 21.46 0.32 -6.41
CA GLU A 112 22.31 0.22 -5.22
C GLU A 112 23.28 1.41 -5.15
N LYS A 113 24.00 1.69 -6.25
CA LYS A 113 24.88 2.87 -6.33
C LYS A 113 24.14 4.18 -6.01
N ASN A 114 22.95 4.38 -6.56
CA ASN A 114 22.15 5.58 -6.27
C ASN A 114 21.73 5.65 -4.80
N ILE A 115 21.35 4.53 -4.20
CA ILE A 115 20.99 4.44 -2.78
C ILE A 115 22.19 4.82 -1.93
N PHE A 116 23.36 4.23 -2.19
CA PHE A 116 24.60 4.57 -1.50
C PHE A 116 24.92 6.05 -1.63
N VAL A 117 24.92 6.61 -2.84
CA VAL A 117 25.23 8.03 -3.06
C VAL A 117 24.26 8.96 -2.30
N LYS A 118 22.97 8.60 -2.20
CA LYS A 118 21.96 9.45 -1.57
C LYS A 118 21.85 9.29 -0.06
N LEU A 119 22.14 8.09 0.47
CA LEU A 119 21.89 7.76 1.86
C LEU A 119 23.16 7.53 2.68
N SER A 120 24.35 7.58 2.06
CA SER A 120 25.62 7.47 2.80
C SER A 120 25.72 8.55 3.87
N GLY A 121 26.12 8.15 5.08
CA GLY A 121 26.20 9.05 6.24
C GLY A 121 24.87 9.26 6.97
N THR A 122 23.80 8.56 6.58
CA THR A 122 22.51 8.55 7.29
C THR A 122 22.20 7.17 7.86
N GLU A 123 21.34 7.12 8.88
CA GLU A 123 20.81 5.89 9.47
C GLU A 123 19.99 5.04 8.49
N PHE A 124 19.49 5.65 7.40
CA PHE A 124 18.68 4.95 6.41
C PHE A 124 19.46 3.89 5.66
N LEU A 125 20.77 4.04 5.50
CA LEU A 125 21.59 3.04 4.81
C LEU A 125 21.58 1.70 5.57
N ASP A 126 21.79 1.76 6.88
CA ASP A 126 21.78 0.56 7.73
C ASP A 126 20.36 0.02 7.92
N LEU A 127 19.37 0.90 7.97
CA LEU A 127 17.97 0.49 7.96
C LEU A 127 17.61 -0.31 6.70
N TRP A 128 18.04 0.13 5.51
CA TRP A 128 17.74 -0.57 4.26
C TRP A 128 18.46 -1.91 4.16
N LYS A 129 19.69 -2.01 4.67
CA LYS A 129 20.39 -3.30 4.85
C LYS A 129 19.61 -4.23 5.79
N SER A 130 19.04 -3.70 6.87
CA SER A 130 18.24 -4.50 7.82
C SER A 130 16.99 -5.12 7.18
N TYR A 131 16.46 -4.50 6.11
CA TYR A 131 15.37 -5.05 5.31
C TYR A 131 15.83 -5.97 4.17
N GLY A 132 17.14 -6.17 4.02
CA GLY A 132 17.72 -6.92 2.91
C GLY A 132 17.44 -6.28 1.55
N ILE A 133 17.36 -4.95 1.49
CA ILE A 133 17.24 -4.20 0.23
C ILE A 133 18.63 -4.01 -0.40
N LEU A 134 19.62 -3.75 0.46
CA LEU A 134 21.05 -3.61 0.15
C LEU A 134 21.85 -4.81 0.68
#